data_AF-Q4TD08-F1
#
_entry.id   AF-Q4TD08-F1
#
_cell.length_a   1.000
_cell.length_b   1.000
_cell.length_c   1.000
_cell.angle_alpha   90.00
_cell.angle_beta   90.00
_cell.angle_gamma   90.00
#
_symmetry.space_group_name_H-M   'P 1'
#
loop_
_entity.id
_entity.type
_entity.pdbx_description
1 polymer ?
#
loop_
_entity_poly.entity_id
_entity_poly.type
_entity_poly.pdbx_seq_one_letter_code
_entity_poly.pdbx_strand_id
1 'polypeptide(L)'
;RGTALLLEHLTGSLASSISVSTHLDIAPQHHLFMKGRNSSNIKHITQRTGAQIHFPDPNSPQKKSTVYIQGSIESVCLARQYLMVGDRPGSSQQGQSAGGCNDITDVFEA
;
A
#
# COMPACT_ATOMS: atom_id res chain seq x y z
N ARG A 1 11.84 -5.12 -8.91
CA ARG A 1 12.94 -5.91 -8.28
C ARG A 1 14.05 -5.12 -7.53
N GLY A 2 14.43 -3.89 -7.92
CA GLY A 2 15.65 -3.23 -7.37
C GLY A 2 15.62 -2.87 -5.88
N THR A 3 14.51 -2.31 -5.40
CA THR A 3 14.44 -1.69 -4.06
C THR A 3 14.38 -2.70 -2.92
N ALA A 4 13.74 -3.85 -3.13
CA ALA A 4 13.72 -4.94 -2.15
C ALA A 4 15.10 -5.58 -1.99
N LEU A 5 15.81 -5.81 -3.10
CA LEU A 5 17.19 -6.31 -3.08
C LEU A 5 18.14 -5.31 -2.44
N LEU A 6 17.95 -4.00 -2.70
CA LEU A 6 18.71 -2.96 -2.03
C LEU A 6 18.44 -2.94 -0.53
N LEU A 7 17.18 -3.04 -0.11
CA LEU A 7 16.84 -3.10 1.31
C LEU A 7 17.44 -4.33 1.97
N GLU A 8 17.30 -5.52 1.39
CA GLU A 8 17.91 -6.74 1.92
C GLU A 8 19.45 -6.64 1.96
N HIS A 9 20.08 -6.07 0.95
CA HIS A 9 21.54 -5.95 0.92
C HIS A 9 22.06 -4.91 1.93
N LEU A 10 21.35 -3.79 2.11
CA LEU A 10 21.75 -2.73 3.02
C LEU A 10 21.41 -3.03 4.48
N THR A 11 20.38 -3.86 4.72
CA THR A 11 19.76 -4.01 6.04
C THR A 11 19.75 -5.45 6.53
N GLY A 12 20.11 -6.41 5.66
CA GLY A 12 20.19 -7.83 5.97
C GLY A 12 18.88 -8.36 6.57
N SER A 13 19.00 -9.02 7.72
CA SER A 13 17.85 -9.57 8.47
C SER A 13 16.92 -8.50 9.06
N LEU A 14 17.29 -7.21 9.02
CA LEU A 14 16.45 -6.11 9.52
C LEU A 14 15.41 -5.64 8.50
N ALA A 15 15.44 -6.14 7.26
CA ALA A 15 14.51 -5.73 6.21
C ALA A 15 13.03 -5.87 6.60
N SER A 16 12.69 -6.85 7.45
CA SER A 16 11.33 -7.06 7.99
C SER A 16 10.89 -6.00 9.01
N SER A 17 11.85 -5.34 9.67
CA SER A 17 11.62 -4.31 10.70
C SER A 17 11.58 -2.89 10.13
N ILE A 18 11.94 -2.72 8.86
CA ILE A 18 12.04 -1.41 8.22
C ILE A 18 10.68 -1.03 7.65
N SER A 19 10.18 0.11 8.12
CA SER A 19 9.00 0.73 7.53
C SER A 19 9.40 1.50 6.28
N VAL A 20 8.69 1.23 5.19
CA VAL A 20 8.76 1.95 3.92
C VAL A 20 7.54 2.85 3.81
N SER A 21 7.72 3.99 3.14
CA SER A 21 6.64 4.89 2.77
C SER A 21 6.58 4.98 1.25
N THR A 22 5.36 5.01 0.72
CA THR A 22 5.09 5.21 -0.69
C THR A 22 3.93 6.17 -0.87
N HIS A 23 3.81 6.71 -2.07
CA HIS A 23 2.70 7.56 -2.46
C HIS A 23 2.07 7.02 -3.73
N LEU A 24 0.77 7.22 -3.86
CA LEU A 24 -0.02 6.80 -5.00
C LEU A 24 -0.82 7.99 -5.50
N ASP A 25 -0.67 8.33 -6.78
CA ASP A 25 -1.46 9.38 -7.39
C ASP A 25 -2.80 8.83 -7.90
N ILE A 26 -3.86 9.26 -7.25
CA ILE A 26 -5.23 8.84 -7.49
C ILE A 26 -6.05 10.10 -7.68
N ALA A 27 -6.80 10.19 -8.78
CA ALA A 27 -7.67 11.34 -8.97
C ALA A 27 -8.69 11.45 -7.81
N PRO A 28 -8.91 12.65 -7.24
CA PRO A 28 -9.75 12.85 -6.05
C PRO A 28 -11.19 12.37 -6.24
N GLN A 29 -11.67 12.29 -7.48
CA GLN A 29 -12.96 11.70 -7.85
C GLN A 29 -13.07 10.21 -7.46
N HIS A 30 -11.97 9.47 -7.50
CA HIS A 30 -11.92 8.05 -7.14
C HIS A 30 -11.69 7.83 -5.64
N HIS A 31 -11.26 8.86 -4.89
CA HIS A 31 -11.03 8.74 -3.44
C HIS A 31 -12.27 8.29 -2.68
N LEU A 32 -13.45 8.77 -3.05
CA LEU A 32 -14.72 8.37 -2.43
C LEU A 32 -15.04 6.90 -2.68
N PHE A 33 -14.84 6.44 -3.92
CA PHE A 33 -15.06 5.06 -4.30
C PHE A 33 -14.08 4.11 -3.58
N MET A 34 -12.79 4.47 -3.60
CA MET A 34 -11.73 3.70 -2.94
C MET A 34 -11.87 3.69 -1.42
N LYS A 35 -12.31 4.81 -0.82
CA LYS A 35 -12.61 4.84 0.61
C LYS A 35 -13.77 3.93 0.99
N GLY A 36 -14.72 3.76 0.07
CA GLY A 36 -16.00 3.12 0.36
C GLY A 36 -16.87 3.97 1.28
N ARG A 37 -18.10 3.51 1.53
CA ARG A 37 -19.02 4.17 2.46
C ARG A 37 -18.39 4.28 3.85
N ASN A 38 -18.26 5.50 4.38
CA ASN A 38 -17.67 5.80 5.69
C ASN A 38 -16.21 5.35 5.87
N SER A 39 -15.41 5.34 4.80
CA SER A 39 -14.01 4.86 4.84
C SER A 39 -13.87 3.40 5.31
N SER A 40 -14.96 2.60 5.21
CA SER A 40 -14.98 1.20 5.64
C SER A 40 -13.96 0.35 4.89
N ASN A 41 -13.76 0.60 3.60
CA ASN A 41 -12.81 -0.13 2.78
C ASN A 41 -11.37 0.15 3.23
N ILE A 42 -11.00 1.42 3.46
CA ILE A 42 -9.65 1.76 3.96
C ILE A 42 -9.40 1.16 5.33
N LYS A 43 -10.39 1.26 6.23
CA LYS A 43 -10.27 0.66 7.56
C LYS A 43 -10.04 -0.85 7.47
N HIS A 44 -10.75 -1.53 6.58
CA HIS A 44 -10.57 -2.96 6.35
C HIS A 44 -9.18 -3.26 5.78
N ILE A 45 -8.74 -2.54 4.75
CA ILE A 45 -7.42 -2.71 4.13
C ILE A 45 -6.31 -2.48 5.17
N THR A 46 -6.35 -1.37 5.90
CA THR A 46 -5.38 -1.04 6.97
C THR A 46 -5.38 -2.10 8.06
N GLN A 47 -6.54 -2.61 8.47
CA GLN A 47 -6.63 -3.66 9.49
C GLN A 47 -6.10 -5.00 8.99
N ARG A 48 -6.30 -5.31 7.71
CA ARG A 48 -5.89 -6.57 7.08
C ARG A 48 -4.39 -6.60 6.74
N THR A 49 -3.85 -5.49 6.26
CA THR A 49 -2.43 -5.41 5.82
C THR A 49 -1.51 -4.88 6.91
N GLY A 50 -2.04 -4.16 7.90
CA GLY A 50 -1.25 -3.44 8.90
C GLY A 50 -0.61 -2.14 8.39
N ALA A 51 -0.90 -1.71 7.15
CA ALA A 51 -0.36 -0.47 6.60
C ALA A 51 -1.20 0.75 6.98
N GLN A 52 -0.52 1.86 7.24
CA GLN A 52 -1.11 3.17 7.49
C GLN A 52 -1.39 3.87 6.16
N ILE A 53 -2.66 4.14 5.87
CA ILE A 53 -3.10 4.82 4.65
C ILE A 53 -3.62 6.21 5.02
N HIS A 54 -2.96 7.25 4.51
CA HIS A 54 -3.30 8.65 4.74
C HIS A 54 -3.74 9.30 3.43
N PHE A 55 -4.99 9.75 3.40
CA PHE A 55 -5.50 10.57 2.30
C PHE A 55 -5.13 12.04 2.53
N PRO A 56 -4.77 12.78 1.47
CA PRO A 56 -4.41 14.18 1.58
C PRO A 56 -5.64 15.03 1.90
N ASP A 57 -5.42 16.12 2.64
CA ASP A 57 -6.49 17.05 2.97
C ASP A 57 -7.06 17.72 1.71
N PRO A 58 -8.40 17.79 1.56
CA PRO A 58 -9.04 18.43 0.42
C PRO A 58 -8.75 19.93 0.35
N ASN A 59 -8.33 20.52 1.48
CA ASN A 59 -8.00 21.94 1.59
C ASN A 59 -6.59 22.29 1.12
N SER A 60 -5.74 21.29 0.84
CA SER A 60 -4.38 21.51 0.34
C SER A 60 -4.38 21.67 -1.19
N PRO A 61 -3.90 22.78 -1.77
CA PRO A 61 -3.99 23.01 -3.21
C PRO A 61 -3.03 22.14 -4.05
N GLN A 62 -1.93 21.65 -3.47
CA GLN A 62 -0.84 21.02 -4.23
C GLN A 62 -0.91 19.48 -4.28
N LYS A 63 -1.66 18.81 -3.40
CA LYS A 63 -1.56 17.35 -3.20
C LYS A 63 -2.90 16.64 -3.11
N LYS A 64 -3.93 17.15 -3.78
CA LYS A 64 -5.30 16.62 -3.67
C LYS A 64 -5.47 15.18 -4.15
N SER A 65 -4.53 14.68 -4.94
CA SER A 65 -4.58 13.37 -5.59
C SER A 65 -3.65 12.33 -4.94
N THR A 66 -2.75 12.73 -4.04
CA THR A 66 -1.66 11.85 -3.61
C THR A 66 -1.98 11.17 -2.29
N VAL A 67 -2.23 9.86 -2.32
CA VAL A 67 -2.47 9.02 -1.13
C VAL A 67 -1.14 8.48 -0.61
N TYR A 68 -0.91 8.61 0.69
CA TYR A 68 0.31 8.13 1.35
C TYR A 68 0.07 6.79 2.03
N ILE A 69 0.98 5.86 1.85
CA ILE A 69 0.92 4.53 2.47
C ILE A 69 2.25 4.28 3.17
N GLN A 70 2.20 3.89 4.45
CA GLN A 70 3.38 3.63 5.26
C GLN A 70 3.23 2.32 6.03
N GLY A 71 4.29 1.52 6.10
CA GLY A 71 4.32 0.26 6.83
C GLY A 71 5.48 -0.61 6.40
N SER A 72 5.47 -1.89 6.74
CA SER A 72 6.44 -2.84 6.19
C SER A 72 6.24 -2.99 4.68
N ILE A 73 7.30 -3.42 3.97
CA ILE A 73 7.25 -3.57 2.50
C ILE A 73 6.07 -4.44 2.03
N GLU A 74 5.78 -5.53 2.77
CA GLU A 74 4.64 -6.41 2.49
C GLU A 74 3.30 -5.70 2.71
N SER A 75 3.15 -5.02 3.85
CA SER A 75 1.94 -4.27 4.20
C SER A 75 1.64 -3.19 3.16
N VAL A 76 2.65 -2.45 2.73
CA VAL A 76 2.52 -1.37 1.74
C VAL A 76 2.14 -1.93 0.36
N CYS A 77 2.77 -3.03 -0.06
CA CYS A 77 2.47 -3.64 -1.35
C CYS A 77 1.04 -4.22 -1.39
N LEU A 78 0.63 -4.93 -0.33
CA LEU A 78 -0.74 -5.45 -0.19
C LEU A 78 -1.77 -4.32 -0.14
N ALA A 79 -1.51 -3.26 0.63
CA ALA A 79 -2.42 -2.13 0.74
C ALA A 79 -2.64 -1.47 -0.61
N ARG A 80 -1.57 -1.26 -1.37
CA ARG A 80 -1.64 -0.72 -2.74
C ARG A 80 -2.45 -1.62 -3.66
N GLN A 81 -2.21 -2.93 -3.62
CA GLN A 81 -2.95 -3.91 -4.41
C GLN A 81 -4.45 -3.83 -4.13
N TYR A 82 -4.85 -3.79 -2.86
CA TYR A 82 -6.26 -3.67 -2.48
C TYR A 82 -6.88 -2.34 -2.87
N LEU A 83 -6.10 -1.26 -2.85
CA LEU A 83 -6.54 0.06 -3.29
C LEU A 83 -6.79 0.12 -4.80
N MET A 84 -5.94 -0.52 -5.61
CA MET A 84 -6.04 -0.49 -7.08
C MET A 84 -7.01 -1.54 -7.65
N VAL A 85 -7.00 -2.76 -7.10
CA VAL A 85 -7.75 -3.91 -7.65
C VAL A 85 -9.03 -4.21 -6.85
N GLY A 86 -9.13 -3.69 -5.62
CA GLY A 86 -10.20 -4.02 -4.68
C GLY A 86 -9.92 -5.28 -3.86
N ASP A 87 -10.45 -5.33 -2.63
CA ASP A 87 -10.46 -6.55 -1.81
C ASP A 87 -11.36 -7.59 -2.47
N ARG A 88 -10.77 -8.53 -3.24
CA ARG A 88 -11.50 -9.70 -3.72
C ARG A 88 -11.71 -10.66 -2.54
N PRO A 89 -12.96 -10.95 -2.13
CA PRO A 89 -13.23 -11.93 -1.10
C PRO A 89 -13.02 -13.33 -1.70
N GLY A 90 -11.83 -13.91 -1.54
CA GLY A 90 -11.52 -15.23 -2.07
C GLY A 90 -10.14 -15.81 -1.72
N SER A 91 -9.19 -15.04 -1.20
CA SER A 91 -7.90 -15.58 -0.75
C SER A 91 -7.91 -15.89 0.75
N SER A 92 -8.46 -17.04 1.09
CA SER A 92 -8.02 -17.77 2.29
C SER A 92 -6.58 -18.25 2.06
N GLN A 93 -5.59 -17.62 2.69
CA GLN A 93 -4.25 -18.19 2.90
C GLN A 93 -3.86 -17.73 4.31
N GLN A 94 -4.00 -18.54 5.38
CA GLN A 94 -3.26 -19.77 5.67
C GLN A 94 -1.83 -19.68 5.13
N GLY A 95 -0.88 -19.46 6.04
CA GLY A 95 0.47 -18.99 5.74
C GLY A 95 1.15 -19.74 4.61
N GLN A 96 1.89 -18.99 3.79
CA GLN A 96 2.98 -19.48 2.95
C GLN A 96 3.80 -18.29 2.42
N SER A 97 5.05 -18.26 2.86
CA SER A 97 6.26 -17.90 2.11
C SER A 97 6.19 -16.73 1.11
N ALA A 98 6.77 -15.58 1.49
CA ALA A 98 7.69 -14.71 0.74
C ALA A 98 7.75 -14.78 -0.81
N GLY A 99 6.62 -14.90 -1.51
CA GLY A 99 6.59 -15.16 -2.94
C GLY A 99 5.42 -14.47 -3.61
N GLY A 100 5.38 -13.14 -3.60
CA GLY A 100 4.32 -12.45 -4.35
C GLY A 100 4.17 -10.95 -4.19
N CYS A 101 5.19 -10.20 -3.78
CA CYS A 101 5.23 -8.73 -3.81
C CYS A 101 6.68 -8.25 -4.06
N ASN A 102 7.35 -8.82 -5.07
CA ASN A 102 8.79 -8.58 -5.34
C ASN A 102 9.06 -7.38 -6.27
N ASP A 103 8.01 -6.69 -6.71
CA ASP A 103 8.12 -5.58 -7.64
C ASP A 103 7.49 -4.29 -7.10
N ILE A 104 8.33 -3.49 -6.44
CA ILE A 104 8.07 -2.07 -6.23
C ILE A 104 7.99 -1.31 -7.57
N THR A 105 8.38 -1.92 -8.70
CA THR A 105 8.36 -1.24 -10.00
C THR A 105 6.93 -1.02 -10.52
N ASP A 106 5.93 -1.81 -10.08
CA ASP A 106 4.51 -1.48 -10.28
C ASP A 106 4.07 -0.22 -9.53
N VAL A 107 4.85 0.22 -8.53
CA VAL A 107 4.59 1.39 -7.68
C VAL A 107 5.04 2.69 -8.35
N PHE A 108 5.87 2.62 -9.39
CA PHE A 108 6.46 3.78 -10.06
C PHE A 108 5.95 4.00 -11.50
N GLU A 109 5.13 3.10 -12.05
CA GLU A 109 4.66 3.16 -13.45
C GLU A 109 3.12 3.11 -13.57
N ALA A 110 2.42 3.98 -12.85
CA ALA A 110 1.02 4.34 -13.13
C ALA A 110 0.81 5.83 -12.97
#